data_AF-A0A927FT40-F1
#
_entry.id   AF-A0A927FT40-F1
#
_cell.length_a   1.000
_cell.length_b   1.000
_cell.length_c   1.000
_cell.angle_alpha   90.00
_cell.angle_beta   90.00
_cell.angle_gamma   90.00
#
_symmetry.space_group_name_H-M   'P 1'
#
loop_
_entity.id
_entity.type
_entity.pdbx_description
1 polymer ?
#
loop_
_entity_poly.entity_id
_entity_poly.type
_entity_poly.pdbx_seq_one_letter_code
_entity_poly.pdbx_strand_id
1 'polypeptide(L)'
;MTGALRRGLLSGKRRLRNAKRHDERPSAPARTLQQVAARLKAGPASGLRPLWPQLEQHLARTGTPDVVVLLLGGQEAATAATWGTRLPDTRVHAFVRKPVDDDSSAALPANVTVHVARRLADRLAVLSVIDRPELFIDASRVTNDTQSSLRHLFFFLRDGGTYLIAKLSRVEPADPDPGARRTIARILQRVAVVRTMTAEARPLGKTVDGPLVDAVAAMDLGDGHVWLRKQGEQLLKLREWEVDEVLTARHGTTWGRVLEETPSSTFTALGEVHAHGEGPIASGRRTFELPAMRLRAYDRPTVSSRQVATYGDYVLPDTWRHPNQGTLHHRCLVYDTAYMAEYRAERRPTTRRELDGSFYYFDTELPDHFGHITTDVLGRYWGWVEAVRQRPGVRPLLSVLTGRTGMTPFQRAIFTALGVDPDAAEYIQPDEAVVVQELLAATPAFENPYYVHPLMADVWRTLGENLPDRPPPVASARIFVSRRRTGKRECTNTEEVEAYFEAAGFAIVYPEDYAYPDQRALFAQADVIAGFGGSGMFSMMFAPHARVVIIAGNSYRAANEELIAAANGNEIHYFWGRSLVQNDTERYSATAFRSDFTFDLAAYDAELRAVLRR
;
A
#
# COMPACT_ATOMS: atom_id res chain seq x y z
N MET A 1 -34.91 26.56 -60.36
CA MET A 1 -34.42 27.87 -59.87
C MET A 1 -33.38 27.58 -58.79
N THR A 2 -32.10 27.43 -59.16
CA THR A 2 -31.02 28.45 -59.08
C THR A 2 -30.74 28.89 -57.64
N GLY A 3 -29.54 28.72 -57.07
CA GLY A 3 -28.29 28.23 -57.65
C GLY A 3 -27.19 28.11 -56.59
N ALA A 4 -26.21 27.29 -56.94
CA ALA A 4 -24.85 27.32 -56.39
C ALA A 4 -23.94 28.00 -57.43
N LEU A 5 -22.91 28.75 -57.02
CA LEU A 5 -21.68 28.91 -57.82
C LEU A 5 -20.53 29.52 -57.01
N ARG A 6 -19.36 28.93 -57.27
CA ARG A 6 -18.00 29.18 -56.78
C ARG A 6 -17.40 30.54 -57.21
N ARG A 7 -16.34 30.97 -56.52
CA ARG A 7 -15.06 31.61 -56.99
C ARG A 7 -14.15 31.74 -55.74
N GLY A 8 -12.84 31.54 -55.72
CA GLY A 8 -11.82 31.39 -56.75
C GLY A 8 -10.61 32.30 -56.47
N LEU A 9 -9.53 31.72 -55.93
CA LEU A 9 -8.09 31.96 -56.18
C LEU A 9 -7.41 33.36 -56.03
N LEU A 10 -6.40 33.35 -55.14
CA LEU A 10 -4.99 33.84 -55.28
C LEU A 10 -4.67 35.08 -56.14
N SER A 11 -4.08 36.11 -55.53
CA SER A 11 -2.70 36.59 -55.80
C SER A 11 -2.34 37.82 -54.95
N GLY A 12 -1.09 37.94 -54.52
CA GLY A 12 -0.61 39.17 -53.87
C GLY A 12 0.64 39.02 -53.02
N LYS A 13 1.80 38.73 -53.63
CA LYS A 13 3.12 38.88 -52.98
C LYS A 13 3.36 40.37 -52.67
N ARG A 14 3.67 40.73 -51.41
CA ARG A 14 4.49 41.91 -51.08
C ARG A 14 5.28 41.73 -49.77
N ARG A 15 6.57 41.41 -49.98
CA ARG A 15 7.79 41.82 -49.27
C ARG A 15 7.74 42.03 -47.74
N LEU A 16 8.41 41.09 -47.06
CA LEU A 16 9.36 41.29 -45.96
C LEU A 16 9.71 42.75 -45.64
N ARG A 17 9.39 43.18 -44.41
CA ARG A 17 10.17 44.17 -43.67
C ARG A 17 10.48 43.62 -42.28
N ASN A 18 11.77 43.67 -41.97
CA ASN A 18 12.41 43.35 -40.70
C ASN A 18 11.61 43.84 -39.49
N ALA A 19 11.11 42.91 -38.68
CA ALA A 19 10.87 43.15 -37.27
C ALA A 19 12.04 42.55 -36.48
N LYS A 20 12.71 43.42 -35.74
CA LYS A 20 13.88 43.17 -34.89
C LYS A 20 13.71 41.85 -34.12
N ARG A 21 14.72 40.98 -34.19
CA ARG A 21 14.96 39.97 -33.16
C ARG A 21 15.09 40.71 -31.83
N HIS A 22 14.03 40.74 -31.03
CA HIS A 22 14.21 40.97 -29.61
C HIS A 22 15.05 39.81 -29.10
N ASP A 23 16.20 40.17 -28.55
CA ASP A 23 17.10 39.29 -27.83
C ASP A 23 16.37 38.87 -26.53
N GLU A 24 15.38 37.99 -26.68
CA GLU A 24 14.65 37.41 -25.55
C GLU A 24 15.62 36.55 -24.78
N ARG A 25 16.21 37.17 -23.75
CA ARG A 25 16.92 36.48 -22.69
C ARG A 25 16.06 35.30 -22.25
N PRO A 26 16.54 34.05 -22.39
CA PRO A 26 15.75 32.89 -22.03
C PRO A 26 15.30 33.00 -20.57
N SER A 27 14.06 32.57 -20.28
CA SER A 27 13.54 32.51 -18.92
C SER A 27 14.49 31.72 -18.01
N ALA A 28 14.48 31.98 -16.69
CA ALA A 28 15.35 31.26 -15.76
C ALA A 28 15.29 29.73 -15.95
N PRO A 29 14.12 29.09 -16.14
CA PRO A 29 14.02 27.68 -16.50
C PRO A 29 14.75 27.33 -17.81
N ALA A 30 14.55 28.11 -18.87
CA ALA A 30 15.19 27.85 -20.17
C ALA A 30 16.72 27.97 -20.12
N ARG A 31 17.26 28.90 -19.33
CA ARG A 31 18.70 29.02 -19.06
C ARG A 31 19.24 27.82 -18.30
N THR A 32 18.55 27.40 -17.25
CA THR A 32 18.93 26.23 -16.46
C THR A 32 18.93 24.95 -17.31
N LEU A 33 17.95 24.79 -18.20
CA LEU A 33 17.89 23.67 -19.15
C LEU A 33 19.08 23.68 -20.12
N GLN A 34 19.46 24.85 -20.66
CA GLN A 34 20.63 24.99 -21.53
C GLN A 34 21.94 24.71 -20.80
N GLN A 35 22.09 25.16 -19.55
CA GLN A 35 23.28 24.90 -18.72
C GLN A 35 23.43 23.41 -18.39
N VAL A 36 22.34 22.75 -18.01
CA VAL A 36 22.31 21.28 -17.81
C VAL A 36 22.73 20.58 -19.10
N ALA A 37 22.11 20.93 -20.24
CA ALA A 37 22.43 20.31 -21.54
C ALA A 37 23.89 20.52 -21.98
N ALA A 38 24.48 21.69 -21.72
CA ALA A 38 25.87 21.98 -22.06
C ALA A 38 26.86 21.17 -21.20
N ARG A 39 26.64 21.11 -19.87
CA ARG A 39 27.51 20.35 -18.95
C ARG A 39 27.42 18.83 -19.15
N LEU A 40 26.26 18.33 -19.57
CA LEU A 40 26.08 16.92 -19.95
C LEU A 40 26.94 16.51 -21.16
N LYS A 41 27.26 17.43 -22.07
CA LYS A 41 28.06 17.15 -23.29
C LYS A 41 29.58 17.13 -23.06
N ALA A 42 30.07 17.69 -21.95
CA ALA A 42 31.50 17.96 -21.73
C ALA A 42 32.28 16.85 -20.98
N GLY A 43 31.71 15.66 -20.78
CA GLY A 43 32.28 14.68 -19.83
C GLY A 43 33.55 13.95 -20.34
N PRO A 44 34.65 13.91 -19.56
CA PRO A 44 35.84 13.12 -19.90
C PRO A 44 35.59 11.61 -19.82
N ALA A 45 36.43 10.85 -20.53
CA ALA A 45 36.33 9.41 -20.67
C ALA A 45 37.29 8.65 -19.72
N SER A 46 37.16 8.72 -18.40
CA SER A 46 37.91 7.77 -17.55
C SER A 46 37.44 7.70 -16.08
N GLY A 47 37.00 6.50 -15.66
CA GLY A 47 37.02 5.99 -14.27
C GLY A 47 36.39 6.82 -13.13
N LEU A 48 36.40 6.24 -11.92
CA LEU A 48 36.05 6.97 -10.67
C LEU A 48 37.26 7.72 -10.08
N ARG A 49 38.49 7.33 -10.43
CA ARG A 49 39.73 7.92 -9.89
C ARG A 49 39.85 9.44 -10.04
N PRO A 50 39.45 10.06 -11.17
CA PRO A 50 39.55 11.52 -11.33
C PRO A 50 38.57 12.33 -10.46
N LEU A 51 37.56 11.68 -9.85
CA LEU A 51 36.56 12.35 -9.01
C LEU A 51 36.97 12.44 -7.53
N TRP A 52 38.14 11.91 -7.16
CA TRP A 52 38.58 11.89 -5.77
C TRP A 52 38.75 13.28 -5.15
N PRO A 53 39.31 14.31 -5.82
CA PRO A 53 39.38 15.65 -5.24
C PRO A 53 38.00 16.26 -4.93
N GLN A 54 37.01 16.03 -5.80
CA GLN A 54 35.64 16.49 -5.60
C GLN A 54 34.97 15.73 -4.45
N LEU A 55 35.28 14.44 -4.30
CA LEU A 55 34.86 13.65 -3.16
C LEU A 55 35.48 14.17 -1.86
N GLU A 56 36.79 14.45 -1.81
CA GLU A 56 37.44 14.99 -0.61
C GLU A 56 36.79 16.31 -0.18
N GLN A 57 36.48 17.18 -1.13
CA GLN A 57 35.74 18.41 -0.86
C GLN A 57 34.30 18.15 -0.39
N HIS A 58 33.66 17.09 -0.87
CA HIS A 58 32.35 16.67 -0.39
C HIS A 58 32.43 16.18 1.06
N LEU A 59 33.32 15.22 1.34
CA LEU A 59 33.55 14.64 2.67
C LEU A 59 33.99 15.70 3.69
N ALA A 60 34.81 16.67 3.29
CA ALA A 60 35.20 17.79 4.16
C ALA A 60 34.00 18.65 4.59
N ARG A 61 32.92 18.68 3.80
CA ARG A 61 31.69 19.42 4.12
C ARG A 61 30.65 18.59 4.86
N THR A 62 30.56 17.29 4.57
CA THR A 62 29.49 16.41 5.08
C THR A 62 29.93 15.43 6.14
N GLY A 63 31.23 15.33 6.42
CA GLY A 63 31.82 14.31 7.27
C GLY A 63 32.04 12.98 6.52
N THR A 64 32.79 12.09 7.17
CA THR A 64 33.01 10.72 6.70
C THR A 64 31.72 9.90 6.87
N PRO A 65 31.23 9.23 5.83
CA PRO A 65 30.04 8.39 5.90
C PRO A 65 30.30 7.08 6.64
N ASP A 66 29.29 6.56 7.34
CA ASP A 66 29.36 5.22 7.96
C ASP A 66 29.15 4.12 6.91
N VAL A 67 28.32 4.39 5.89
CA VAL A 67 27.98 3.47 4.80
C VAL A 67 28.04 4.17 3.45
N VAL A 68 28.80 3.57 2.53
CA VAL A 68 28.92 3.99 1.13
C VAL A 68 28.47 2.86 0.22
N VAL A 69 27.65 3.19 -0.77
CA VAL A 69 27.25 2.27 -1.83
C VAL A 69 27.84 2.68 -3.17
N LEU A 70 28.54 1.75 -3.81
CA LEU A 70 29.14 1.92 -5.13
C LEU A 70 28.38 1.09 -6.16
N LEU A 71 27.88 1.71 -7.23
CA LEU A 71 27.32 1.00 -8.39
C LEU A 71 28.38 1.00 -9.51
N LEU A 72 29.05 -0.15 -9.70
CA LEU A 72 30.24 -0.25 -10.54
C LEU A 72 29.93 -0.91 -11.89
N GLY A 73 30.53 -0.36 -12.96
CA GLY A 73 30.42 -0.88 -14.33
C GLY A 73 31.75 -1.32 -14.97
N GLY A 74 32.85 -1.37 -14.20
CA GLY A 74 34.15 -1.91 -14.63
C GLY A 74 35.31 -1.51 -13.72
N GLN A 75 36.38 -2.32 -13.71
CA GLN A 75 37.53 -2.19 -12.77
C GLN A 75 37.06 -2.32 -11.31
N GLU A 76 36.15 -3.26 -11.08
CA GLU A 76 35.32 -3.37 -9.90
C GLU A 76 36.13 -3.59 -8.62
N ALA A 77 37.02 -4.59 -8.63
CA ALA A 77 37.85 -4.96 -7.48
C ALA A 77 38.81 -3.84 -7.06
N ALA A 78 39.60 -3.33 -8.00
CA ALA A 78 40.58 -2.29 -7.74
C ALA A 78 39.91 -0.98 -7.28
N THR A 79 38.72 -0.67 -7.81
CA THR A 79 37.94 0.48 -7.36
C THR A 79 37.47 0.27 -5.94
N ALA A 80 36.76 -0.83 -5.65
CA ALA A 80 36.25 -1.12 -4.31
C ALA A 80 37.37 -1.13 -3.24
N ALA A 81 38.52 -1.74 -3.57
CA ALA A 81 39.71 -1.73 -2.71
C ALA A 81 40.23 -0.32 -2.43
N THR A 82 40.32 0.55 -3.46
CA THR A 82 40.76 1.95 -3.29
C THR A 82 39.85 2.70 -2.32
N TRP A 83 38.54 2.47 -2.40
CA TRP A 83 37.56 3.10 -1.51
C TRP A 83 37.71 2.60 -0.07
N GLY A 84 37.81 1.28 0.13
CA GLY A 84 38.02 0.71 1.45
C GLY A 84 39.30 1.20 2.14
N THR A 85 40.41 1.29 1.40
CA THR A 85 41.69 1.78 1.93
C THR A 85 41.65 3.26 2.30
N ARG A 86 40.95 4.09 1.52
CA ARG A 86 40.89 5.54 1.79
C ARG A 86 39.85 5.92 2.85
N LEU A 87 38.88 5.06 3.10
CA LEU A 87 37.83 5.23 4.10
C LEU A 87 37.80 4.02 5.05
N PRO A 88 38.84 3.82 5.88
CA PRO A 88 38.99 2.59 6.68
C PRO A 88 37.85 2.37 7.68
N ASP A 89 37.22 3.45 8.17
CA ASP A 89 36.13 3.40 9.14
C ASP A 89 34.73 3.31 8.49
N THR A 90 34.65 3.34 7.16
CA THR A 90 33.41 3.30 6.40
C THR A 90 33.13 1.90 5.90
N ARG A 91 31.88 1.43 6.03
CA ARG A 91 31.43 0.20 5.35
C ARG A 91 31.14 0.49 3.88
N VAL A 92 31.84 -0.19 2.98
CA VAL A 92 31.74 0.02 1.53
C VAL A 92 31.05 -1.18 0.88
N HIS A 93 29.86 -0.95 0.33
CA HIS A 93 29.09 -1.95 -0.42
C HIS A 93 29.22 -1.70 -1.92
N ALA A 94 29.92 -2.57 -2.64
CA ALA A 94 30.15 -2.43 -4.07
C ALA A 94 29.29 -3.40 -4.88
N PHE A 95 28.37 -2.88 -5.68
CA PHE A 95 27.53 -3.66 -6.59
C PHE A 95 28.20 -3.82 -7.95
N VAL A 96 28.32 -5.07 -8.40
CA VAL A 96 29.01 -5.46 -9.62
C VAL A 96 28.12 -6.37 -10.47
N ARG A 97 28.26 -6.35 -11.80
CA ARG A 97 27.39 -7.19 -12.69
C ARG A 97 27.88 -8.61 -12.85
N LYS A 98 29.17 -8.86 -12.61
CA LYS A 98 29.82 -10.16 -12.70
C LYS A 98 30.69 -10.35 -11.45
N PRO A 99 30.92 -11.60 -11.02
CA PRO A 99 31.92 -11.88 -10.01
C PRO A 99 33.25 -11.23 -10.38
N VAL A 100 33.97 -10.76 -9.38
CA VAL A 100 35.36 -10.36 -9.53
C VAL A 100 36.17 -11.65 -9.68
N ASP A 101 36.97 -11.77 -10.73
CA ASP A 101 37.88 -12.91 -10.89
C ASP A 101 38.90 -12.92 -9.74
N ASP A 102 39.08 -14.09 -9.09
CA ASP A 102 40.02 -14.30 -7.96
C ASP A 102 41.48 -13.92 -8.32
N ASP A 103 41.80 -13.85 -9.61
CA ASP A 103 43.13 -13.52 -10.14
C ASP A 103 43.50 -12.02 -10.06
N SER A 104 42.59 -11.15 -9.62
CA SER A 104 42.91 -9.74 -9.35
C SER A 104 43.54 -9.58 -7.97
N SER A 105 44.87 -9.59 -7.95
CA SER A 105 45.83 -9.69 -6.82
C SER A 105 45.78 -8.68 -5.65
N ALA A 106 44.63 -8.07 -5.34
CA ALA A 106 44.48 -7.26 -4.13
C ALA A 106 43.42 -7.86 -3.21
N ALA A 107 43.84 -8.34 -2.03
CA ALA A 107 42.91 -8.66 -0.96
C ALA A 107 42.00 -7.44 -0.70
N LEU A 108 40.69 -7.63 -0.75
CA LEU A 108 39.74 -6.56 -0.45
C LEU A 108 39.91 -6.16 1.03
N PRO A 109 39.94 -4.86 1.35
CA PRO A 109 39.90 -4.39 2.73
C PRO A 109 38.70 -4.97 3.49
N ALA A 110 38.85 -5.24 4.79
CA ALA A 110 37.82 -5.90 5.60
C ALA A 110 36.49 -5.13 5.69
N ASN A 111 36.52 -3.81 5.46
CA ASN A 111 35.35 -2.93 5.42
C ASN A 111 34.65 -2.90 4.04
N VAL A 112 35.11 -3.68 3.06
CA VAL A 112 34.55 -3.74 1.70
C VAL A 112 33.79 -5.04 1.50
N THR A 113 32.54 -4.95 1.08
CA THR A 113 31.74 -6.10 0.64
C THR A 113 31.33 -5.92 -0.83
N VAL A 114 31.62 -6.92 -1.66
CA VAL A 114 31.26 -6.92 -3.08
C VAL A 114 30.02 -7.79 -3.31
N HIS A 115 29.01 -7.21 -3.94
CA HIS A 115 27.71 -7.84 -4.21
C HIS A 115 27.51 -8.03 -5.70
N VAL A 116 27.33 -9.28 -6.15
CA VAL A 116 27.00 -9.56 -7.56
C VAL A 116 25.52 -9.31 -7.79
N ALA A 117 25.19 -8.19 -8.45
CA ALA A 117 23.83 -7.75 -8.72
C ALA A 117 23.63 -7.43 -10.20
N ARG A 118 22.84 -8.26 -10.90
CA ARG A 118 22.55 -8.12 -12.33
C ARG A 118 21.28 -7.33 -12.58
N ARG A 119 20.34 -7.38 -11.63
CA ARG A 119 19.02 -6.78 -11.69
C ARG A 119 18.83 -5.82 -10.52
N LEU A 120 17.86 -4.92 -10.65
CA LEU A 120 17.46 -4.03 -9.57
C LEU A 120 17.05 -4.80 -8.31
N ALA A 121 16.32 -5.90 -8.45
CA ALA A 121 15.89 -6.75 -7.34
C ALA A 121 17.07 -7.26 -6.49
N ASP A 122 18.18 -7.65 -7.13
CA ASP A 122 19.37 -8.12 -6.42
C ASP A 122 19.99 -7.00 -5.56
N ARG A 123 19.95 -5.75 -6.05
CA ARG A 123 20.41 -4.57 -5.29
C ARG A 123 19.47 -4.23 -4.13
N LEU A 124 18.17 -4.30 -4.39
CA LEU A 124 17.14 -4.02 -3.38
C LEU A 124 17.23 -5.01 -2.21
N ALA A 125 17.48 -6.30 -2.47
CA ALA A 125 17.64 -7.32 -1.43
C ALA A 125 18.81 -7.05 -0.47
N VAL A 126 19.94 -6.54 -1.00
CA VAL A 126 21.08 -6.14 -0.16
C VAL A 126 20.76 -4.83 0.58
N LEU A 127 20.20 -3.84 -0.14
CA LEU A 127 19.87 -2.55 0.44
C LEU A 127 18.77 -2.62 1.50
N SER A 128 17.95 -3.68 1.50
CA SER A 128 16.95 -3.91 2.52
C SER A 128 17.52 -4.42 3.83
N VAL A 129 18.77 -4.87 3.90
CA VAL A 129 19.36 -5.49 5.11
C VAL A 129 20.58 -4.75 5.66
N ILE A 130 21.02 -3.68 5.01
CA ILE A 130 22.12 -2.83 5.48
C ILE A 130 21.59 -1.50 6.02
N ASP A 131 22.42 -0.77 6.74
CA ASP A 131 22.07 0.57 7.18
C ASP A 131 21.95 1.55 6.01
N ARG A 132 21.12 2.58 6.19
CA ARG A 132 20.86 3.59 5.17
C ARG A 132 22.15 4.29 4.77
N PRO A 133 22.60 4.17 3.52
CA PRO A 133 23.82 4.84 3.08
C PRO A 133 23.72 6.35 3.16
N GLU A 134 24.85 6.96 3.49
CA GLU A 134 25.09 8.39 3.36
C GLU A 134 25.40 8.83 1.94
N LEU A 135 26.04 7.94 1.19
CA LEU A 135 26.61 8.26 -0.11
C LEU A 135 26.40 7.09 -1.08
N PHE A 136 25.71 7.39 -2.18
CA PHE A 136 25.67 6.54 -3.36
C PHE A 136 26.57 7.10 -4.44
N ILE A 137 27.32 6.22 -5.10
CA ILE A 137 28.17 6.57 -6.24
C ILE A 137 27.84 5.68 -7.41
N ASP A 138 27.21 6.27 -8.42
CA ASP A 138 26.81 5.60 -9.63
C ASP A 138 27.86 5.82 -10.72
N ALA A 139 28.72 4.81 -10.89
CA ALA A 139 29.70 4.70 -11.96
C ALA A 139 29.27 3.65 -13.00
N SER A 140 27.97 3.35 -13.08
CA SER A 140 27.43 2.39 -14.03
C SER A 140 27.73 2.85 -15.46
N ARG A 141 28.13 1.91 -16.32
CA ARG A 141 28.39 2.22 -17.74
C ARG A 141 27.11 2.23 -18.59
N VAL A 142 26.00 1.69 -18.09
CA VAL A 142 24.76 1.50 -18.84
C VAL A 142 23.75 2.57 -18.46
N THR A 143 23.39 3.47 -19.38
CA THR A 143 22.51 4.63 -19.10
C THR A 143 21.15 4.22 -18.52
N ASN A 144 20.54 3.14 -19.03
CA ASN A 144 19.27 2.63 -18.51
C ASN A 144 19.39 2.14 -17.06
N ASP A 145 20.57 1.63 -16.69
CA ASP A 145 20.84 1.14 -15.35
C ASP A 145 21.01 2.29 -14.35
N THR A 146 21.71 3.36 -14.74
CA THR A 146 21.82 4.60 -13.96
C THR A 146 20.43 5.23 -13.75
N GLN A 147 19.61 5.27 -14.80
CA GLN A 147 18.26 5.80 -14.69
C GLN A 147 17.37 4.98 -13.74
N SER A 148 17.41 3.65 -13.87
CA SER A 148 16.68 2.75 -12.98
C SER A 148 17.15 2.89 -11.54
N SER A 149 18.47 2.92 -11.33
CA SER A 149 19.07 3.07 -10.01
C SER A 149 18.70 4.39 -9.36
N LEU A 150 18.80 5.50 -10.09
CA LEU A 150 18.39 6.81 -9.57
C LEU A 150 16.90 6.83 -9.17
N ARG A 151 16.02 6.22 -9.95
CA ARG A 151 14.57 6.18 -9.64
C ARG A 151 14.21 5.34 -8.42
N HIS A 152 14.99 4.30 -8.12
CA HIS A 152 14.60 3.32 -7.11
C HIS A 152 15.49 3.33 -5.88
N LEU A 153 16.79 3.55 -6.06
CA LEU A 153 17.80 3.45 -5.01
C LEU A 153 18.06 4.78 -4.32
N PHE A 154 17.73 5.91 -4.94
CA PHE A 154 17.90 7.24 -4.31
C PHE A 154 17.19 7.34 -2.95
N PHE A 155 16.02 6.70 -2.81
CA PHE A 155 15.25 6.69 -1.57
C PHE A 155 15.87 5.85 -0.44
N PHE A 156 16.87 5.03 -0.73
CA PHE A 156 17.64 4.31 0.29
C PHE A 156 18.69 5.18 0.98
N LEU A 157 19.02 6.36 0.44
CA LEU A 157 19.86 7.31 1.17
C LEU A 157 19.18 7.74 2.47
N ARG A 158 19.98 7.93 3.53
CA ARG A 158 19.53 8.66 4.72
C ARG A 158 19.08 10.08 4.35
N ASP A 159 18.28 10.71 5.19
CA ASP A 159 17.97 12.12 5.00
C ASP A 159 19.25 12.98 4.97
N GLY A 160 19.31 13.95 4.05
CA GLY A 160 20.52 14.72 3.79
C GLY A 160 21.66 13.98 3.07
N GLY A 161 21.55 12.67 2.83
CA GLY A 161 22.53 11.88 2.08
C GLY A 161 22.68 12.31 0.61
N THR A 162 23.74 11.86 -0.05
CA THR A 162 24.09 12.30 -1.40
C THR A 162 24.21 11.17 -2.42
N TYR A 163 23.75 11.43 -3.64
CA TYR A 163 23.87 10.55 -4.79
C TYR A 163 24.74 11.22 -5.84
N LEU A 164 25.90 10.63 -6.12
CA LEU A 164 26.80 11.06 -7.19
C LEU A 164 26.55 10.23 -8.44
N ILE A 165 26.17 10.88 -9.54
CA ILE A 165 26.22 10.30 -10.88
C ILE A 165 27.58 10.66 -11.47
N ALA A 166 28.50 9.70 -11.48
CA ALA A 166 29.90 9.93 -11.84
C ALA A 166 30.13 10.14 -13.35
N LYS A 167 29.19 9.70 -14.20
CA LYS A 167 29.33 9.80 -15.66
C LYS A 167 28.04 10.20 -16.37
N LEU A 168 28.04 11.42 -16.90
CA LEU A 168 26.93 11.98 -17.68
C LEU A 168 27.03 11.77 -19.20
N SER A 169 28.17 11.32 -19.72
CA SER A 169 28.54 11.41 -21.15
C SER A 169 27.78 10.46 -22.10
N ARG A 170 26.58 9.98 -21.74
CA ARG A 170 25.74 9.09 -22.56
C ARG A 170 24.27 9.51 -22.60
N VAL A 171 23.99 10.78 -22.29
CA VAL A 171 22.64 11.31 -22.48
C VAL A 171 22.54 11.95 -23.86
N GLU A 172 21.84 11.31 -24.78
CA GLU A 172 21.43 11.98 -26.01
C GLU A 172 20.61 13.23 -25.65
N PRO A 173 20.79 14.34 -26.39
CA PRO A 173 19.89 15.48 -26.28
C PRO A 173 18.45 14.97 -26.42
N ALA A 174 17.56 15.41 -25.53
CA ALA A 174 16.16 15.06 -25.63
C ALA A 174 15.66 15.39 -27.05
N ASP A 175 15.24 14.36 -27.78
CA ASP A 175 14.48 14.54 -29.01
C ASP A 175 13.24 15.38 -28.65
N PRO A 176 12.91 16.46 -29.39
CA PRO A 176 11.73 17.28 -29.11
C PRO A 176 10.40 16.52 -29.17
N ASP A 177 10.39 15.25 -29.58
CA ASP A 177 9.22 14.37 -29.54
C ASP A 177 8.76 14.08 -28.08
N PRO A 178 7.55 14.49 -27.67
CA PRO A 178 6.97 14.16 -26.37
C PRO A 178 6.86 12.66 -26.08
N GLY A 179 6.87 11.81 -27.12
CA GLY A 179 6.79 10.35 -27.06
C GLY A 179 8.14 9.62 -26.95
N ALA A 180 9.27 10.29 -27.15
CA ALA A 180 10.59 9.65 -27.18
C ALA A 180 11.15 9.35 -25.77
N ARG A 181 11.89 8.24 -25.68
CA ARG A 181 12.35 7.53 -24.46
C ARG A 181 12.85 8.45 -23.32
N ARG A 182 12.37 8.15 -22.11
CA ARG A 182 12.69 8.81 -20.84
C ARG A 182 14.21 8.74 -20.59
N THR A 183 14.96 9.84 -20.63
CA THR A 183 16.40 9.85 -20.33
C THR A 183 16.71 10.40 -18.94
N ILE A 184 17.91 10.12 -18.41
CA ILE A 184 18.37 10.70 -17.13
C ILE A 184 18.49 12.23 -17.19
N ALA A 185 18.85 12.81 -18.35
CA ALA A 185 18.87 14.26 -18.51
C ALA A 185 17.49 14.87 -18.33
N ARG A 186 16.42 14.23 -18.82
CA ARG A 186 15.06 14.73 -18.60
C ARG A 186 14.70 14.75 -17.12
N ILE A 187 15.13 13.76 -16.34
CA ILE A 187 14.95 13.76 -14.89
C ILE A 187 15.71 14.94 -14.26
N LEU A 188 17.00 15.09 -14.58
CA LEU A 188 17.84 16.17 -14.05
C LEU A 188 17.35 17.57 -14.43
N GLN A 189 16.91 17.74 -15.68
CA GLN A 189 16.29 18.98 -16.17
C GLN A 189 15.03 19.32 -15.35
N ARG A 190 14.18 18.33 -15.08
CA ARG A 190 12.97 18.54 -14.27
C ARG A 190 13.31 18.90 -12.83
N VAL A 191 14.29 18.24 -12.22
CA VAL A 191 14.83 18.62 -10.91
C VAL A 191 15.28 20.09 -10.96
N ALA A 192 16.12 20.46 -11.92
CA ALA A 192 16.65 21.82 -12.05
C ALA A 192 15.54 22.87 -12.17
N VAL A 193 14.53 22.62 -13.01
CA VAL A 193 13.39 23.52 -13.18
C VAL A 193 12.62 23.65 -11.87
N VAL A 194 12.24 22.54 -11.23
CA VAL A 194 11.47 22.58 -9.97
C VAL A 194 12.22 23.31 -8.85
N ARG A 195 13.55 23.23 -8.81
CA ARG A 195 14.37 23.97 -7.84
C ARG A 195 14.40 25.48 -8.07
N THR A 196 14.06 25.96 -9.28
CA THR A 196 13.89 27.41 -9.55
C THR A 196 12.48 27.93 -9.25
N MET A 197 11.52 27.05 -8.96
CA MET A 197 10.11 27.41 -8.73
C MET A 197 9.83 27.62 -7.24
N THR A 198 8.90 28.54 -6.94
CA THR A 198 8.28 28.66 -5.61
C THR A 198 7.45 27.40 -5.31
N ALA A 199 7.24 27.08 -4.03
CA ALA A 199 6.48 25.89 -3.63
C ALA A 199 5.08 25.84 -4.26
N GLU A 200 4.39 26.99 -4.29
CA GLU A 200 3.04 27.16 -4.85
C GLU A 200 2.96 26.93 -6.37
N ALA A 201 4.05 27.20 -7.10
CA ALA A 201 4.10 27.07 -8.54
C ALA A 201 4.47 25.64 -9.00
N ARG A 202 4.91 24.76 -8.09
CA ARG A 202 5.38 23.42 -8.46
C ARG A 202 4.22 22.57 -8.97
N PRO A 203 4.37 21.90 -10.14
CA PRO A 203 3.36 20.95 -10.60
C PRO A 203 3.36 19.74 -9.65
N LEU A 204 2.35 19.67 -8.78
CA LEU A 204 2.13 18.55 -7.85
C LEU A 204 2.12 17.21 -8.60
N GLY A 205 3.05 16.31 -8.26
CA GLY A 205 2.95 14.83 -8.33
C GLY A 205 2.44 14.12 -9.60
N LYS A 206 2.10 14.81 -10.69
CA LYS A 206 1.37 14.25 -11.85
C LYS A 206 2.22 13.40 -12.80
N THR A 207 3.45 13.04 -12.40
CA THR A 207 4.40 12.34 -13.29
C THR A 207 5.11 11.22 -12.57
N VAL A 208 5.60 10.25 -13.34
CA VAL A 208 6.37 9.10 -12.84
C VAL A 208 7.60 9.50 -12.01
N ASP A 209 8.31 10.59 -12.36
CA ASP A 209 9.48 11.05 -11.59
C ASP A 209 9.14 12.08 -10.50
N GLY A 210 7.86 12.35 -10.23
CA GLY A 210 7.41 13.35 -9.26
C GLY A 210 8.03 13.12 -7.87
N PRO A 211 7.86 11.92 -7.28
CA PRO A 211 8.42 11.61 -5.96
C PRO A 211 9.94 11.80 -5.89
N LEU A 212 10.67 11.38 -6.91
CA LEU A 212 12.13 11.57 -6.97
C LEU A 212 12.49 13.06 -7.00
N VAL A 213 11.81 13.85 -7.83
CA VAL A 213 12.05 15.30 -7.95
C VAL A 213 11.74 16.03 -6.64
N ASP A 214 10.72 15.58 -5.92
CA ASP A 214 10.34 16.14 -4.62
C ASP A 214 11.35 15.75 -3.54
N ALA A 215 11.89 14.53 -3.57
CA ALA A 215 12.93 14.04 -2.65
C ALA A 215 14.34 14.62 -2.91
N VAL A 216 14.59 15.31 -4.03
CA VAL A 216 15.88 15.99 -4.25
C VAL A 216 15.88 17.39 -3.63
N ALA A 217 16.63 17.58 -2.56
CA ALA A 217 16.79 18.84 -1.86
C ALA A 217 17.61 19.85 -2.68
N ALA A 218 18.74 19.39 -3.22
CA ALA A 218 19.69 20.20 -3.96
C ALA A 218 20.35 19.40 -5.08
N MET A 219 20.78 20.09 -6.13
CA MET A 219 21.53 19.52 -7.25
C MET A 219 22.74 20.41 -7.56
N ASP A 220 23.91 19.80 -7.65
CA ASP A 220 25.15 20.44 -8.08
C ASP A 220 25.67 19.76 -9.35
N LEU A 221 25.93 20.56 -10.39
CA LEU A 221 26.34 20.10 -11.71
C LEU A 221 27.83 20.35 -11.86
N GLY A 222 28.63 19.30 -11.89
CA GLY A 222 30.04 19.40 -12.23
C GLY A 222 30.29 19.21 -13.74
N ASP A 223 31.56 19.22 -14.13
CA ASP A 223 31.98 18.84 -15.46
C ASP A 223 31.88 17.32 -15.61
N GLY A 224 30.81 16.84 -16.25
CA GLY A 224 30.60 15.42 -16.52
C GLY A 224 30.03 14.57 -15.38
N HIS A 225 29.71 15.17 -14.22
CA HIS A 225 29.12 14.49 -13.06
C HIS A 225 28.05 15.34 -12.37
N VAL A 226 27.16 14.71 -11.59
CA VAL A 226 26.09 15.40 -10.85
C VAL A 226 26.01 14.89 -9.43
N TRP A 227 25.89 15.81 -8.49
CA TRP A 227 25.55 15.52 -7.11
C TRP A 227 24.08 15.86 -6.86
N LEU A 228 23.38 14.94 -6.22
CA LEU A 228 22.01 15.13 -5.76
C LEU A 228 21.99 14.93 -4.25
N ARG A 229 21.43 15.88 -3.50
CA ARG A 229 21.22 15.72 -2.06
C ARG A 229 19.77 15.35 -1.79
N LYS A 230 19.55 14.36 -0.95
CA LYS A 230 18.22 13.90 -0.55
C LYS A 230 17.61 14.79 0.53
N GLN A 231 16.29 14.90 0.50
CA GLN A 231 15.45 15.34 1.60
C GLN A 231 14.33 14.33 1.85
N GLY A 232 13.92 14.19 3.11
CA GLY A 232 12.83 13.35 3.55
C GLY A 232 13.27 11.99 4.06
N GLU A 233 12.42 11.39 4.89
CA GLU A 233 12.62 10.10 5.53
C GLU A 233 11.63 9.08 4.95
N GLN A 234 12.03 8.42 3.87
CA GLN A 234 11.26 7.33 3.25
C GLN A 234 11.53 6.01 3.96
N LEU A 235 10.45 5.34 4.34
CA LEU A 235 10.44 4.06 5.01
C LEU A 235 10.36 2.92 3.98
N LEU A 236 11.10 1.85 4.23
CA LEU A 236 11.12 0.65 3.40
C LEU A 236 9.92 -0.24 3.76
N LYS A 237 9.11 -0.58 2.78
CA LYS A 237 7.91 -1.41 2.96
C LYS A 237 8.30 -2.88 3.02
N LEU A 238 8.04 -3.52 4.16
CA LEU A 238 8.20 -4.97 4.29
C LEU A 238 6.90 -5.68 3.90
N ARG A 239 7.05 -6.79 3.16
CA ARG A 239 5.98 -7.74 2.88
C ARG A 239 6.02 -8.87 3.89
N GLU A 240 4.87 -9.52 4.07
CA GLU A 240 4.69 -10.57 5.08
C GLU A 240 5.79 -11.65 5.07
N TRP A 241 6.21 -12.07 3.87
CA TRP A 241 7.21 -13.13 3.67
C TRP A 241 8.66 -12.67 3.81
N GLU A 242 8.94 -11.37 3.87
CA GLU A 242 10.31 -10.80 3.88
C GLU A 242 10.76 -10.43 5.30
N VAL A 243 9.83 -10.28 6.25
CA VAL A 243 10.05 -9.61 7.53
C VAL A 243 11.13 -10.27 8.37
N ASP A 244 11.01 -11.58 8.58
CA ASP A 244 11.86 -12.29 9.53
C ASP A 244 13.31 -12.33 9.03
N GLU A 245 13.50 -12.59 7.74
CA GLU A 245 14.82 -12.58 7.09
C GLU A 245 15.43 -11.18 7.12
N VAL A 246 14.68 -10.16 6.70
CA VAL A 246 15.20 -8.79 6.58
C VAL A 246 15.54 -8.21 7.95
N LEU A 247 14.64 -8.32 8.92
CA LEU A 247 14.89 -7.77 10.25
C LEU A 247 15.98 -8.54 10.98
N THR A 248 16.06 -9.87 10.83
CA THR A 248 17.14 -10.66 11.44
C THR A 248 18.49 -10.34 10.81
N ALA A 249 18.56 -10.17 9.49
CA ALA A 249 19.79 -9.83 8.81
C ALA A 249 20.34 -8.46 9.25
N ARG A 250 19.46 -7.47 9.48
CA ARG A 250 19.90 -6.12 9.89
C ARG A 250 20.06 -5.93 11.40
N HIS A 251 19.17 -6.52 12.19
CA HIS A 251 19.05 -6.24 13.61
C HIS A 251 19.36 -7.46 14.51
N GLY A 252 19.73 -8.61 13.92
CA GLY A 252 19.90 -9.85 14.67
C GLY A 252 18.60 -10.23 15.37
N THR A 253 18.68 -10.57 16.66
CA THR A 253 17.49 -10.89 17.47
C THR A 253 16.86 -9.68 18.17
N THR A 254 17.42 -8.48 17.99
CA THR A 254 16.96 -7.27 18.71
C THR A 254 15.64 -6.73 18.20
N TRP A 255 15.19 -7.12 16.99
CA TRP A 255 13.89 -6.71 16.49
C TRP A 255 12.72 -7.43 17.15
N GLY A 256 12.96 -8.62 17.72
CA GLY A 256 11.91 -9.50 18.21
C GLY A 256 12.05 -10.94 17.72
N ARG A 257 10.91 -11.63 17.62
CA ARG A 257 10.83 -13.04 17.19
C ARG A 257 9.44 -13.43 16.69
N VAL A 258 9.38 -14.53 15.93
CA VAL A 258 8.12 -15.24 15.63
C VAL A 258 7.75 -16.10 16.85
N LEU A 259 6.51 -16.00 17.31
CA LEU A 259 5.96 -16.76 18.44
C LEU A 259 5.19 -18.00 18.01
N GLU A 260 4.49 -17.93 16.87
CA GLU A 260 3.66 -19.00 16.32
C GLU A 260 3.67 -18.87 14.79
N GLU A 261 3.65 -20.00 14.08
CA GLU A 261 3.53 -20.05 12.62
C GLU A 261 2.55 -21.15 12.19
N THR A 262 1.55 -20.75 11.41
CA THR A 262 0.71 -21.67 10.64
C THR A 262 1.23 -21.70 9.20
N PRO A 263 1.62 -22.88 8.66
CA PRO A 263 2.14 -22.98 7.31
C PRO A 263 1.07 -22.65 6.25
N SER A 264 1.52 -22.28 5.06
CA SER A 264 0.63 -22.11 3.90
C SER A 264 -0.12 -23.42 3.61
N SER A 265 -1.38 -23.31 3.23
CA SER A 265 -2.25 -24.45 2.94
C SER A 265 -3.28 -24.11 1.87
N THR A 266 -4.12 -25.08 1.51
CA THR A 266 -5.28 -24.85 0.67
C THR A 266 -6.56 -25.15 1.43
N PHE A 267 -7.62 -24.42 1.11
CA PHE A 267 -8.93 -24.57 1.73
C PHE A 267 -10.01 -24.69 0.67
N THR A 268 -10.85 -25.72 0.76
CA THR A 268 -12.04 -25.83 -0.09
C THR A 268 -13.23 -25.18 0.61
N ALA A 269 -13.88 -24.22 -0.07
CA ALA A 269 -15.08 -23.53 0.40
C ALA A 269 -16.13 -24.53 0.89
N LEU A 270 -16.65 -24.31 2.10
CA LEU A 270 -17.74 -25.09 2.68
C LEU A 270 -19.09 -24.70 2.06
N GLY A 271 -19.23 -23.43 1.68
CA GLY A 271 -20.43 -22.88 1.06
C GLY A 271 -20.48 -22.99 -0.47
N GLU A 272 -21.61 -22.58 -1.04
CA GLU A 272 -21.82 -22.51 -2.49
C GLU A 272 -22.15 -21.09 -2.90
N VAL A 273 -21.61 -20.64 -4.04
CA VAL A 273 -21.83 -19.30 -4.58
C VAL A 273 -22.51 -19.43 -5.94
N HIS A 274 -23.68 -18.82 -6.05
CA HIS A 274 -24.46 -18.73 -7.28
C HIS A 274 -24.60 -17.26 -7.65
N ALA A 275 -24.67 -16.97 -8.95
CA ALA A 275 -24.96 -15.62 -9.43
C ALA A 275 -25.95 -15.61 -10.58
N HIS A 276 -26.77 -14.58 -10.54
CA HIS A 276 -27.86 -14.33 -11.47
C HIS A 276 -27.64 -12.97 -12.13
N GLY A 277 -27.59 -12.96 -13.45
CA GLY A 277 -27.22 -11.80 -14.27
C GLY A 277 -25.71 -11.56 -14.41
N GLU A 278 -25.37 -10.48 -15.12
CA GLU A 278 -23.97 -10.09 -15.34
C GLU A 278 -23.47 -9.21 -14.20
N GLY A 279 -22.42 -9.66 -13.51
CA GLY A 279 -21.80 -8.90 -12.43
C GLY A 279 -20.41 -9.35 -12.02
N PRO A 280 -19.77 -8.60 -11.12
CA PRO A 280 -18.47 -8.92 -10.56
C PRO A 280 -18.56 -10.10 -9.62
N ILE A 281 -17.46 -10.83 -9.47
CA ILE A 281 -17.24 -11.72 -8.32
C ILE A 281 -18.48 -12.58 -8.03
N ALA A 282 -18.61 -13.62 -8.83
CA ALA A 282 -19.25 -14.85 -8.46
C ALA A 282 -18.22 -15.92 -8.80
N SER A 283 -17.08 -15.86 -8.12
CA SER A 283 -15.86 -16.49 -8.63
C SER A 283 -16.00 -18.00 -8.78
N GLY A 284 -17.04 -18.58 -8.15
CA GLY A 284 -17.21 -20.01 -8.00
C GLY A 284 -15.98 -20.62 -7.37
N ARG A 285 -15.14 -19.82 -6.69
CA ARG A 285 -13.85 -20.24 -6.19
C ARG A 285 -14.12 -21.23 -5.09
N ARG A 286 -14.03 -22.50 -5.47
CA ARG A 286 -14.13 -23.61 -4.55
C ARG A 286 -12.84 -23.80 -3.77
N THR A 287 -11.68 -23.36 -4.27
CA THR A 287 -10.39 -23.57 -3.58
C THR A 287 -9.65 -22.26 -3.36
N PHE A 288 -9.27 -22.01 -2.12
CA PHE A 288 -8.49 -20.88 -1.65
C PHE A 288 -7.04 -21.30 -1.37
N GLU A 289 -6.11 -20.47 -1.82
CA GLU A 289 -4.70 -20.55 -1.42
C GLU A 289 -4.56 -19.71 -0.16
N LEU A 290 -4.11 -20.32 0.92
CA LEU A 290 -3.93 -19.68 2.21
C LEU A 290 -2.44 -19.42 2.43
N PRO A 291 -2.03 -18.15 2.67
CA PRO A 291 -0.64 -17.85 2.98
C PRO A 291 -0.27 -18.44 4.34
N ALA A 292 1.04 -18.56 4.61
CA ALA A 292 1.50 -18.78 5.97
C ALA A 292 1.07 -17.60 6.86
N MET A 293 0.63 -17.89 8.08
CA MET A 293 0.24 -16.89 9.07
C MET A 293 1.17 -16.96 10.27
N ARG A 294 1.54 -15.82 10.82
CA ARG A 294 2.51 -15.70 11.91
C ARG A 294 1.99 -14.78 12.99
N LEU A 295 2.28 -15.14 14.23
CA LEU A 295 2.21 -14.23 15.37
C LEU A 295 3.64 -13.78 15.67
N ARG A 296 3.91 -12.48 15.59
CA ARG A 296 5.23 -11.90 15.89
C ARG A 296 5.17 -11.08 17.16
N ALA A 297 6.25 -11.14 17.94
CA ALA A 297 6.53 -10.21 19.02
C ALA A 297 7.68 -9.30 18.59
N TYR A 298 7.40 -8.02 18.40
CA TYR A 298 8.37 -6.99 18.08
C TYR A 298 8.83 -6.28 19.36
N ASP A 299 10.14 -6.08 19.51
CA ASP A 299 10.73 -5.33 20.64
C ASP A 299 10.84 -3.84 20.28
N ARG A 300 10.20 -2.96 21.05
CA ARG A 300 10.25 -1.50 20.85
C ARG A 300 9.87 -0.97 19.44
N PRO A 301 8.88 -1.53 18.69
CA PRO A 301 8.42 -0.88 17.47
C PRO A 301 7.71 0.45 17.78
N THR A 302 7.58 1.29 16.75
CA THR A 302 6.78 2.51 16.81
C THR A 302 5.49 2.29 16.04
N VAL A 303 4.34 2.46 16.68
CA VAL A 303 3.03 2.40 16.05
C VAL A 303 2.32 3.74 16.11
N SER A 304 1.59 4.11 15.08
CA SER A 304 0.82 5.35 15.00
C SER A 304 -0.59 5.09 14.52
N SER A 305 -1.43 6.12 14.60
CA SER A 305 -2.86 5.98 14.38
C SER A 305 -3.23 5.37 13.02
N ARG A 306 -4.38 4.68 13.00
CA ARG A 306 -4.96 4.04 11.81
C ARG A 306 -4.07 2.95 11.24
N GLN A 307 -3.57 2.07 12.09
CA GLN A 307 -2.86 0.86 11.70
C GLN A 307 -1.53 1.13 10.98
N VAL A 308 -0.65 1.99 11.50
CA VAL A 308 0.72 2.12 10.95
C VAL A 308 1.74 1.65 11.98
N ALA A 309 2.45 0.57 11.67
CA ALA A 309 3.52 0.00 12.49
C ALA A 309 4.87 0.11 11.77
N THR A 310 5.89 0.55 12.50
CA THR A 310 7.24 0.79 11.98
C THR A 310 8.30 0.25 12.93
N TYR A 311 9.42 -0.17 12.37
CA TYR A 311 10.60 -0.59 13.12
C TYR A 311 11.82 0.04 12.46
N GLY A 312 12.55 0.90 13.16
CA GLY A 312 13.60 1.71 12.54
C GLY A 312 13.09 2.48 11.32
N ASP A 313 13.63 2.17 10.15
CA ASP A 313 13.30 2.75 8.86
C ASP A 313 12.44 1.83 7.97
N TYR A 314 11.76 0.84 8.58
CA TYR A 314 10.83 -0.07 7.94
C TYR A 314 9.38 0.25 8.29
N VAL A 315 8.49 0.05 7.32
CA VAL A 315 7.07 -0.15 7.57
C VAL A 315 6.81 -1.64 7.70
N LEU A 316 6.31 -2.04 8.87
CA LEU A 316 6.00 -3.43 9.21
C LEU A 316 4.75 -3.93 8.46
N PRO A 317 4.62 -5.25 8.23
CA PRO A 317 3.52 -5.85 7.48
C PRO A 317 2.16 -5.59 8.15
N ASP A 318 2.15 -5.43 9.48
CA ASP A 318 0.96 -5.15 10.28
C ASP A 318 0.32 -3.80 9.95
N THR A 319 1.03 -2.96 9.20
CA THR A 319 0.48 -1.74 8.62
C THR A 319 -0.55 -2.03 7.54
N TRP A 320 -0.39 -3.10 6.77
CA TRP A 320 -1.18 -3.31 5.56
C TRP A 320 -2.47 -4.05 5.86
N ARG A 321 -3.57 -3.62 5.24
CA ARG A 321 -4.79 -4.44 5.19
C ARG A 321 -4.57 -5.76 4.43
N HIS A 322 -3.68 -5.75 3.43
CA HIS A 322 -3.39 -6.89 2.56
C HIS A 322 -1.87 -7.18 2.54
N PRO A 323 -1.30 -7.68 3.65
CA PRO A 323 0.15 -7.84 3.80
C PRO A 323 0.76 -8.91 2.88
N ASN A 324 -0.07 -9.82 2.36
CA ASN A 324 0.34 -10.91 1.46
C ASN A 324 0.34 -10.51 -0.03
N GLN A 325 0.12 -9.25 -0.36
CA GLN A 325 0.02 -8.79 -1.75
C GLN A 325 1.31 -8.09 -2.20
N GLY A 326 1.67 -8.29 -3.48
CA GLY A 326 2.85 -7.63 -4.05
C GLY A 326 2.76 -6.10 -4.05
N THR A 327 1.54 -5.56 -4.13
CA THR A 327 1.26 -4.12 -4.08
C THR A 327 0.61 -3.76 -2.75
N LEU A 328 1.37 -3.07 -1.90
CA LEU A 328 0.94 -2.67 -0.57
C LEU A 328 0.42 -1.22 -0.59
N HIS A 329 -0.76 -1.02 -0.01
CA HIS A 329 -1.43 0.27 0.09
C HIS A 329 -1.98 0.49 1.51
N HIS A 330 -2.01 1.75 1.92
CA HIS A 330 -2.42 2.27 3.21
C HIS A 330 -2.88 3.73 3.09
N ARG A 331 -3.93 4.12 3.82
CA ARG A 331 -4.50 5.49 3.76
C ARG A 331 -3.61 6.59 4.35
N CYS A 332 -2.74 6.26 5.31
CA CYS A 332 -1.86 7.24 5.95
C CYS A 332 -0.54 7.47 5.20
N LEU A 333 -0.26 6.71 4.14
CA LEU A 333 1.02 6.73 3.43
C LEU A 333 0.87 7.22 1.97
N VAL A 334 1.95 7.76 1.43
CA VAL A 334 2.17 7.94 -0.02
C VAL A 334 3.36 7.08 -0.45
N TYR A 335 3.44 6.76 -1.74
CA TYR A 335 4.44 5.83 -2.27
C TYR A 335 5.35 6.51 -3.27
N ASP A 336 6.63 6.58 -2.93
CA ASP A 336 7.67 7.04 -3.86
C ASP A 336 8.01 5.97 -4.89
N THR A 337 7.98 4.70 -4.45
CA THR A 337 8.19 3.52 -5.30
C THR A 337 7.33 2.36 -4.81
N ALA A 338 7.40 1.21 -5.47
CA ALA A 338 6.77 -0.04 -4.97
C ALA A 338 7.32 -0.47 -3.58
N TYR A 339 8.50 0.00 -3.20
CA TYR A 339 9.25 -0.40 -2.00
C TYR A 339 9.32 0.70 -0.94
N MET A 340 9.07 1.95 -1.30
CA MET A 340 9.29 3.10 -0.42
C MET A 340 7.99 3.84 -0.17
N ALA A 341 7.78 4.21 1.08
CA ALA A 341 6.64 5.00 1.52
C ALA A 341 7.07 6.11 2.46
N GLU A 342 6.27 7.16 2.51
CA GLU A 342 6.37 8.20 3.54
C GLU A 342 4.98 8.49 4.11
N TYR A 343 4.95 9.04 5.31
CA TYR A 343 3.71 9.57 5.88
C TYR A 343 3.17 10.69 5.00
N ARG A 344 1.86 10.65 4.75
CA ARG A 344 1.13 11.84 4.31
C ARG A 344 1.37 12.97 5.29
N ALA A 345 1.61 14.18 4.79
CA ALA A 345 1.92 15.33 5.64
C ALA A 345 0.85 15.55 6.72
N GLU A 346 -0.43 15.42 6.36
CA GLU A 346 -1.58 15.56 7.25
C GLU A 346 -1.83 14.35 8.18
N ARG A 347 -1.06 13.28 8.04
CA ARG A 347 -1.13 12.06 8.86
C ARG A 347 0.15 11.77 9.62
N ARG A 348 1.17 12.62 9.48
CA ARG A 348 2.44 12.45 10.18
C ARG A 348 2.21 12.70 11.68
N PRO A 349 2.61 11.77 12.55
CA PRO A 349 2.55 11.99 13.99
C PRO A 349 3.35 13.22 14.40
N THR A 350 2.81 14.02 15.31
CA THR A 350 3.41 15.23 15.86
C THR A 350 3.84 15.04 17.31
N THR A 351 3.28 14.03 17.99
CA THR A 351 3.59 13.69 19.37
C THR A 351 4.10 12.25 19.48
N ARG A 352 4.88 11.99 20.54
CA ARG A 352 5.44 10.68 20.83
C ARG A 352 5.25 10.32 22.29
N ARG A 353 4.84 9.08 22.56
CA ARG A 353 4.72 8.49 23.90
C ARG A 353 5.40 7.13 23.95
N GLU A 354 5.91 6.74 25.11
CA GLU A 354 6.37 5.37 25.37
C GLU A 354 5.31 4.58 26.13
N LEU A 355 5.19 3.30 25.81
CA LEU A 355 4.25 2.36 26.38
C LEU A 355 4.99 1.14 26.92
N ASP A 356 4.99 0.99 28.24
CA ASP A 356 5.59 -0.15 28.92
C ASP A 356 4.64 -1.37 28.95
N GLY A 357 5.24 -2.56 28.85
CA GLY A 357 4.54 -3.85 28.80
C GLY A 357 4.27 -4.39 27.40
N SER A 358 3.49 -5.46 27.35
CA SER A 358 3.14 -6.17 26.11
C SER A 358 1.75 -5.77 25.61
N PHE A 359 1.62 -5.55 24.31
CA PHE A 359 0.38 -5.11 23.68
C PHE A 359 0.04 -5.93 22.45
N TYR A 360 -1.24 -6.22 22.24
CA TYR A 360 -1.73 -6.90 21.05
C TYR A 360 -2.38 -5.91 20.08
N TYR A 361 -1.97 -5.97 18.81
CA TYR A 361 -2.35 -4.99 17.82
C TYR A 361 -3.69 -5.30 17.14
N PHE A 362 -4.76 -4.67 17.64
CA PHE A 362 -6.13 -4.79 17.10
C PHE A 362 -6.54 -3.59 16.22
N ASP A 363 -5.57 -2.84 15.71
CA ASP A 363 -5.86 -1.60 14.97
C ASP A 363 -6.33 -1.83 13.53
N THR A 364 -6.92 -0.78 12.92
CA THR A 364 -7.38 -0.78 11.53
C THR A 364 -7.26 0.61 10.88
N GLU A 365 -7.10 0.66 9.56
CA GLU A 365 -7.11 1.90 8.75
C GLU A 365 -8.39 2.73 8.90
N LEU A 366 -9.47 2.06 9.28
CA LEU A 366 -10.83 2.59 9.38
C LEU A 366 -11.41 2.31 10.77
N PRO A 367 -10.93 3.04 11.81
CA PRO A 367 -11.48 2.90 13.15
C PRO A 367 -13.00 3.14 13.14
N ASP A 368 -13.70 2.44 14.01
CA ASP A 368 -15.17 2.44 14.17
C ASP A 368 -15.97 1.86 12.99
N HIS A 369 -15.34 1.51 11.86
CA HIS A 369 -16.07 0.99 10.70
C HIS A 369 -16.45 -0.48 10.90
N PHE A 370 -17.74 -0.74 11.16
CA PHE A 370 -18.32 -2.07 11.40
C PHE A 370 -17.70 -3.17 10.54
N GLY A 371 -17.75 -3.03 9.21
CA GLY A 371 -17.21 -4.04 8.30
C GLY A 371 -15.73 -4.36 8.50
N HIS A 372 -14.87 -3.37 8.76
CA HIS A 372 -13.43 -3.58 8.95
C HIS A 372 -13.12 -4.16 10.34
N ILE A 373 -13.95 -3.87 11.34
CA ILE A 373 -13.83 -4.53 12.64
C ILE A 373 -14.21 -6.01 12.52
N THR A 374 -15.33 -6.32 11.86
CA THR A 374 -15.82 -7.70 11.72
C THR A 374 -15.03 -8.55 10.72
N THR A 375 -14.20 -7.94 9.87
CA THR A 375 -13.33 -8.68 8.94
C THR A 375 -11.86 -8.54 9.33
N ASP A 376 -11.29 -7.35 9.24
CA ASP A 376 -9.84 -7.13 9.33
C ASP A 376 -9.35 -7.30 10.78
N VAL A 377 -10.07 -6.75 11.77
CA VAL A 377 -9.69 -6.87 13.19
C VAL A 377 -9.99 -8.27 13.72
N LEU A 378 -11.18 -8.82 13.47
CA LEU A 378 -11.51 -10.20 13.82
C LEU A 378 -10.58 -11.22 13.14
N GLY A 379 -10.11 -10.93 11.93
CA GLY A 379 -9.12 -11.73 11.23
C GLY A 379 -7.81 -11.90 11.99
N ARG A 380 -7.50 -11.00 12.94
CA ARG A 380 -6.31 -11.11 13.79
C ARG A 380 -6.59 -11.77 15.13
N TYR A 381 -7.83 -12.16 15.44
CA TYR A 381 -8.15 -12.69 16.77
C TYR A 381 -7.46 -14.04 17.08
N TRP A 382 -7.15 -14.86 16.07
CA TRP A 382 -6.48 -16.15 16.28
C TRP A 382 -5.16 -16.02 17.06
N GLY A 383 -4.40 -14.95 16.82
CA GLY A 383 -3.14 -14.70 17.52
C GLY A 383 -3.32 -14.17 18.94
N TRP A 384 -4.50 -13.65 19.30
CA TRP A 384 -4.78 -13.14 20.66
C TRP A 384 -4.78 -14.26 21.69
N VAL A 385 -5.40 -15.39 21.35
CA VAL A 385 -5.44 -16.58 22.22
C VAL A 385 -4.02 -17.00 22.62
N GLU A 386 -3.13 -17.03 21.63
CA GLU A 386 -1.74 -17.38 21.84
C GLU A 386 -0.94 -16.27 22.55
N ALA A 387 -1.21 -15.00 22.23
CA ALA A 387 -0.62 -13.86 22.90
C ALA A 387 -0.90 -13.86 24.41
N VAL A 388 -2.14 -14.09 24.83
CA VAL A 388 -2.51 -14.16 26.26
C VAL A 388 -1.81 -15.33 26.95
N ARG A 389 -1.73 -16.49 26.27
CA ARG A 389 -1.04 -17.68 26.79
C ARG A 389 0.45 -17.41 27.05
N GLN A 390 1.12 -16.74 26.12
CA GLN A 390 2.56 -16.47 26.22
C GLN A 390 2.91 -15.19 26.99
N ARG A 391 1.99 -14.23 27.12
CA ARG A 391 2.16 -12.94 27.81
C ARG A 391 0.94 -12.66 28.70
N PRO A 392 0.89 -13.23 29.92
CA PRO A 392 -0.12 -12.87 30.89
C PRO A 392 -0.10 -11.36 31.14
N GLY A 393 -1.24 -10.68 30.93
CA GLY A 393 -1.35 -9.22 31.06
C GLY A 393 -1.11 -8.43 29.77
N VAL A 394 -1.00 -9.08 28.61
CA VAL A 394 -1.03 -8.39 27.31
C VAL A 394 -2.30 -7.55 27.18
N ARG A 395 -2.15 -6.31 26.69
CA ARG A 395 -3.26 -5.34 26.57
C ARG A 395 -3.62 -5.05 25.12
N PRO A 396 -4.90 -4.80 24.78
CA PRO A 396 -5.29 -4.38 23.44
C PRO A 396 -4.70 -3.01 23.09
N LEU A 397 -4.20 -2.85 21.87
CA LEU A 397 -3.75 -1.56 21.34
C LEU A 397 -4.45 -1.26 20.01
N LEU A 398 -5.07 -0.09 19.92
CA LEU A 398 -5.82 0.35 18.75
C LEU A 398 -5.89 1.88 18.67
N SER A 399 -6.21 2.41 17.50
CA SER A 399 -6.36 3.86 17.30
C SER A 399 -7.79 4.34 17.49
N VAL A 400 -7.93 5.60 17.89
CA VAL A 400 -9.23 6.29 17.96
C VAL A 400 -9.31 7.42 16.93
N LEU A 401 -10.54 7.76 16.52
CA LEU A 401 -10.78 8.93 15.68
C LEU A 401 -10.69 10.23 16.48
N THR A 402 -10.46 11.35 15.79
CA THR A 402 -10.49 12.68 16.40
C THR A 402 -11.80 12.92 17.15
N GLY A 403 -11.69 13.32 18.42
CA GLY A 403 -12.83 13.56 19.31
C GLY A 403 -13.44 12.30 19.94
N ARG A 404 -12.88 11.11 19.69
CA ARG A 404 -13.23 9.86 20.38
C ARG A 404 -12.20 9.54 21.46
N THR A 405 -12.66 8.88 22.52
CA THR A 405 -11.83 8.50 23.68
C THR A 405 -11.74 6.99 23.89
N GLY A 406 -12.41 6.19 23.07
CA GLY A 406 -12.33 4.74 23.17
C GLY A 406 -13.23 4.03 22.16
N MET A 407 -13.39 2.72 22.37
CA MET A 407 -14.20 1.84 21.52
C MET A 407 -15.68 2.24 21.48
N THR A 408 -16.31 2.03 20.33
CA THR A 408 -17.76 2.05 20.18
C THR A 408 -18.44 0.90 20.96
N PRO A 409 -19.75 0.98 21.25
CA PRO A 409 -20.46 -0.09 21.95
C PRO A 409 -20.38 -1.47 21.29
N PHE A 410 -20.40 -1.54 19.95
CA PHE A 410 -20.31 -2.82 19.24
C PHE A 410 -18.90 -3.42 19.32
N GLN A 411 -17.84 -2.59 19.23
CA GLN A 411 -16.46 -3.06 19.43
C GLN A 411 -16.28 -3.61 20.84
N ARG A 412 -16.80 -2.91 21.87
CA ARG A 412 -16.78 -3.41 23.26
C ARG A 412 -17.49 -4.75 23.41
N ALA A 413 -18.65 -4.92 22.77
CA ALA A 413 -19.39 -6.19 22.79
C ALA A 413 -18.59 -7.33 22.13
N ILE A 414 -17.97 -7.06 20.96
CA ILE A 414 -17.09 -8.02 20.28
C ILE A 414 -15.92 -8.42 21.17
N PHE A 415 -15.21 -7.44 21.72
CA PHE A 415 -14.02 -7.68 22.55
C PHE A 415 -14.37 -8.49 23.79
N THR A 416 -15.41 -8.08 24.51
CA THR A 416 -15.89 -8.79 25.71
C THR A 416 -16.27 -10.23 25.41
N ALA A 417 -17.05 -10.49 24.35
CA ALA A 417 -17.47 -11.83 23.95
C ALA A 417 -16.29 -12.72 23.52
N LEU A 418 -15.20 -12.11 23.05
CA LEU A 418 -13.97 -12.79 22.68
C LEU A 418 -12.95 -12.85 23.83
N GLY A 419 -13.35 -12.53 25.06
CA GLY A 419 -12.46 -12.57 26.24
C GLY A 419 -11.33 -11.54 26.20
N VAL A 420 -11.49 -10.46 25.42
CA VAL A 420 -10.61 -9.30 25.40
C VAL A 420 -11.22 -8.24 26.30
N ASP A 421 -10.53 -7.84 27.37
CA ASP A 421 -11.02 -6.78 28.25
C ASP A 421 -10.96 -5.40 27.54
N PRO A 422 -12.11 -4.78 27.22
CA PRO A 422 -12.13 -3.47 26.58
C PRO A 422 -11.66 -2.33 27.48
N ASP A 423 -11.67 -2.50 28.81
CA ASP A 423 -11.23 -1.48 29.78
C ASP A 423 -9.70 -1.50 29.96
N ALA A 424 -9.05 -2.61 29.64
CA ALA A 424 -7.59 -2.72 29.58
C ALA A 424 -6.99 -2.15 28.29
N ALA A 425 -7.81 -1.71 27.34
CA ALA A 425 -7.38 -1.24 26.04
C ALA A 425 -6.64 0.11 26.11
N GLU A 426 -5.59 0.20 25.30
CA GLU A 426 -4.77 1.40 25.14
C GLU A 426 -4.99 2.01 23.77
N TYR A 427 -5.08 3.34 23.75
CA TYR A 427 -5.53 4.09 22.59
C TYR A 427 -4.44 4.99 22.02
N ILE A 428 -4.20 4.87 20.72
CA ILE A 428 -3.32 5.75 19.96
C ILE A 428 -4.13 6.94 19.46
N GLN A 429 -3.72 8.15 19.84
CA GLN A 429 -4.39 9.37 19.39
C GLN A 429 -4.11 9.66 17.90
N PRO A 430 -4.99 10.39 17.18
CA PRO A 430 -4.85 10.61 15.73
C PRO A 430 -3.51 11.16 15.24
N ASP A 431 -2.84 11.98 16.03
CA ASP A 431 -1.56 12.66 15.73
C ASP A 431 -0.39 12.12 16.59
N GLU A 432 -0.58 10.97 17.23
CA GLU A 432 0.41 10.35 18.12
C GLU A 432 1.10 9.15 17.45
N ALA A 433 2.38 8.99 17.78
CA ALA A 433 3.11 7.73 17.65
C ALA A 433 3.48 7.21 19.04
N VAL A 434 3.29 5.92 19.28
CA VAL A 434 3.67 5.26 20.52
C VAL A 434 4.79 4.25 20.27
N VAL A 435 5.83 4.29 21.10
CA VAL A 435 6.88 3.26 21.15
C VAL A 435 6.45 2.22 22.15
N VAL A 436 6.24 1.00 21.69
CA VAL A 436 5.65 -0.07 22.50
C VAL A 436 6.75 -1.00 22.95
N GLN A 437 6.93 -1.25 24.25
CA GLN A 437 7.99 -2.14 24.73
C GLN A 437 7.95 -3.51 24.03
N GLU A 438 6.79 -4.17 23.97
CA GLU A 438 6.59 -5.37 23.15
C GLU A 438 5.24 -5.30 22.42
N LEU A 439 5.26 -5.38 21.09
CA LEU A 439 4.05 -5.43 20.26
C LEU A 439 3.86 -6.84 19.69
N LEU A 440 2.73 -7.45 20.00
CA LEU A 440 2.27 -8.71 19.42
C LEU A 440 1.32 -8.40 18.26
N ALA A 441 1.63 -8.90 17.08
CA ALA A 441 0.82 -8.68 15.89
C ALA A 441 0.76 -9.94 15.01
N ALA A 442 -0.41 -10.17 14.43
CA ALA A 442 -0.74 -11.39 13.71
C ALA A 442 -1.09 -11.11 12.25
N THR A 443 -0.61 -11.98 11.36
CA THR A 443 -1.09 -12.05 9.98
C THR A 443 -2.62 -12.24 9.97
N PRO A 444 -3.40 -11.47 9.19
CA PRO A 444 -4.85 -11.61 9.20
C PRO A 444 -5.29 -12.96 8.60
N ALA A 445 -6.24 -13.63 9.25
CA ALA A 445 -6.90 -14.84 8.75
C ALA A 445 -8.03 -14.53 7.75
N PHE A 446 -8.32 -13.25 7.50
CA PHE A 446 -9.31 -12.77 6.54
C PHE A 446 -8.71 -11.60 5.77
N GLU A 447 -8.53 -11.74 4.47
CA GLU A 447 -8.00 -10.69 3.60
C GLU A 447 -8.92 -10.49 2.39
N ASN A 448 -9.89 -9.57 2.47
CA ASN A 448 -10.81 -9.32 1.35
C ASN A 448 -10.12 -8.55 0.19
N PRO A 449 -10.24 -8.98 -1.08
CA PRO A 449 -11.10 -10.05 -1.60
C PRO A 449 -10.37 -11.38 -1.85
N TYR A 450 -9.21 -11.59 -1.25
CA TYR A 450 -8.27 -12.66 -1.59
C TYR A 450 -8.56 -13.99 -0.91
N TYR A 451 -8.73 -14.04 0.42
CA TYR A 451 -8.97 -15.30 1.13
C TYR A 451 -9.65 -15.12 2.48
N VAL A 452 -10.11 -16.25 3.01
CA VAL A 452 -10.58 -16.46 4.37
C VAL A 452 -10.04 -17.80 4.84
N HIS A 453 -9.48 -17.85 6.03
CA HIS A 453 -9.03 -19.09 6.66
C HIS A 453 -10.23 -19.77 7.35
N PRO A 454 -10.38 -21.12 7.27
CA PRO A 454 -11.52 -21.83 7.88
C PRO A 454 -11.67 -21.60 9.40
N LEU A 455 -10.55 -21.32 10.10
CA LEU A 455 -10.57 -20.92 11.52
C LEU A 455 -11.52 -19.76 11.83
N MET A 456 -11.84 -18.91 10.84
CA MET A 456 -12.74 -17.79 11.06
C MET A 456 -14.15 -18.24 11.46
N ALA A 457 -14.60 -19.41 11.01
CA ALA A 457 -15.87 -19.99 11.45
C ALA A 457 -15.87 -20.26 12.96
N ASP A 458 -14.76 -20.75 13.52
CA ASP A 458 -14.61 -20.95 14.95
C ASP A 458 -14.58 -19.63 15.73
N VAL A 459 -13.94 -18.59 15.16
CA VAL A 459 -13.95 -17.24 15.74
C VAL A 459 -15.37 -16.67 15.79
N TRP A 460 -16.13 -16.78 14.70
CA TRP A 460 -17.51 -16.27 14.63
C TRP A 460 -18.46 -17.06 15.53
N ARG A 461 -18.29 -18.38 15.62
CA ARG A 461 -19.04 -19.24 16.54
C ARG A 461 -18.77 -18.85 17.99
N THR A 462 -17.50 -18.73 18.37
CA THR A 462 -17.10 -18.29 19.73
C THR A 462 -17.68 -16.92 20.06
N LEU A 463 -17.59 -15.97 19.12
CA LEU A 463 -18.20 -14.66 19.26
C LEU A 463 -19.72 -14.76 19.49
N GLY A 464 -20.41 -15.55 18.67
CA GLY A 464 -21.87 -15.72 18.74
C GLY A 464 -22.37 -16.44 19.99
N GLU A 465 -21.59 -17.39 20.52
CA GLU A 465 -21.89 -18.16 21.75
C GLU A 465 -21.69 -17.31 23.02
N ASN A 466 -20.72 -16.39 23.01
CA ASN A 466 -20.37 -15.58 24.17
C ASN A 466 -21.03 -14.19 24.21
N LEU A 467 -21.72 -13.78 23.14
CA LEU A 467 -22.56 -12.59 23.19
C LEU A 467 -23.79 -12.85 24.10
N PRO A 468 -24.28 -11.82 24.81
CA PRO A 468 -25.46 -11.97 25.68
C PRO A 468 -26.64 -12.58 24.92
N ASP A 469 -27.22 -13.63 25.49
CA ASP A 469 -28.43 -14.24 24.94
C ASP A 469 -29.61 -13.27 25.10
N ARG A 470 -30.27 -12.97 23.98
CA ARG A 470 -31.37 -12.01 23.90
C ARG A 470 -32.42 -12.56 22.95
N PRO A 471 -33.72 -12.33 23.24
CA PRO A 471 -34.75 -12.63 22.27
C PRO A 471 -34.52 -11.78 21.01
N PRO A 472 -34.76 -12.33 19.81
CA PRO A 472 -34.64 -11.56 18.59
C PRO A 472 -35.63 -10.38 18.61
N PRO A 473 -35.20 -9.16 18.23
CA PRO A 473 -36.10 -7.99 18.19
C PRO A 473 -37.31 -8.19 17.26
N VAL A 474 -37.14 -9.01 16.23
CA VAL A 474 -38.19 -9.41 15.29
C VAL A 474 -38.16 -10.93 15.18
N ALA A 475 -39.27 -11.59 15.54
CA ALA A 475 -39.40 -13.04 15.45
C ALA A 475 -39.76 -13.44 14.01
N SER A 476 -38.75 -13.68 13.16
CA SER A 476 -38.92 -14.15 11.79
C SER A 476 -37.73 -15.00 11.35
N ALA A 477 -38.02 -16.14 10.72
CA ALA A 477 -37.02 -16.99 10.07
C ALA A 477 -36.56 -16.42 8.71
N ARG A 478 -37.22 -15.36 8.21
CA ARG A 478 -36.92 -14.70 6.93
C ARG A 478 -36.71 -13.22 7.16
N ILE A 479 -35.51 -12.71 6.89
CA ILE A 479 -35.17 -11.30 7.09
C ILE A 479 -34.60 -10.69 5.82
N PHE A 480 -35.05 -9.47 5.50
CA PHE A 480 -34.48 -8.66 4.44
C PHE A 480 -33.67 -7.53 5.06
N VAL A 481 -32.35 -7.63 4.94
CA VAL A 481 -31.39 -6.68 5.46
C VAL A 481 -31.31 -5.49 4.50
N SER A 482 -32.06 -4.45 4.86
CA SER A 482 -32.03 -3.18 4.15
C SER A 482 -30.95 -2.27 4.71
N ARG A 483 -30.86 -1.05 4.17
CA ARG A 483 -29.91 -0.03 4.59
C ARG A 483 -30.51 1.36 4.40
N ARG A 484 -30.31 2.25 5.37
CA ARG A 484 -30.64 3.67 5.18
C ARG A 484 -29.76 4.28 4.08
N ARG A 485 -30.23 5.37 3.48
CA ARG A 485 -29.47 6.10 2.45
C ARG A 485 -28.13 6.57 3.03
N THR A 486 -27.04 6.19 2.37
CA THR A 486 -25.65 6.42 2.82
C THR A 486 -24.81 7.20 1.81
N GLY A 487 -25.40 7.61 0.68
CA GLY A 487 -24.74 8.27 -0.44
C GLY A 487 -23.80 7.38 -1.25
N LYS A 488 -23.92 6.05 -1.12
CA LYS A 488 -23.12 5.07 -1.88
C LYS A 488 -23.85 3.74 -2.03
N ARG A 489 -23.82 3.18 -3.24
CA ARG A 489 -24.40 1.87 -3.58
C ARG A 489 -25.87 1.76 -3.16
N GLU A 490 -26.63 2.81 -3.43
CA GLU A 490 -28.07 2.82 -3.14
C GLU A 490 -28.84 2.10 -4.24
N CYS A 491 -29.85 1.33 -3.85
CA CYS A 491 -30.81 0.80 -4.79
C CYS A 491 -31.86 1.89 -5.08
N THR A 492 -31.92 2.34 -6.32
CA THR A 492 -32.81 3.44 -6.75
C THR A 492 -34.29 3.13 -6.61
N ASN A 493 -34.66 1.84 -6.56
CA ASN A 493 -36.01 1.34 -6.33
C ASN A 493 -36.10 0.51 -5.04
N THR A 494 -35.49 0.99 -3.95
CA THR A 494 -35.45 0.29 -2.66
C THR A 494 -36.85 -0.08 -2.16
N GLU A 495 -37.81 0.85 -2.24
CA GLU A 495 -39.16 0.67 -1.72
C GLU A 495 -39.90 -0.48 -2.44
N GLU A 496 -39.67 -0.65 -3.75
CA GLU A 496 -40.23 -1.76 -4.53
C GLU A 496 -39.62 -3.11 -4.14
N VAL A 497 -38.30 -3.13 -3.91
CA VAL A 497 -37.58 -4.33 -3.49
C VAL A 497 -38.01 -4.75 -2.09
N GLU A 498 -38.10 -3.82 -1.14
CA GLU A 498 -38.57 -4.10 0.21
C GLU A 498 -40.00 -4.66 0.19
N ALA A 499 -40.92 -4.02 -0.54
CA ALA A 499 -42.30 -4.50 -0.66
C ALA A 499 -42.39 -5.90 -1.28
N TYR A 500 -41.52 -6.24 -2.23
CA TYR A 500 -41.44 -7.58 -2.81
C TYR A 500 -41.08 -8.64 -1.75
N PHE A 501 -40.04 -8.40 -0.96
CA PHE A 501 -39.60 -9.34 0.07
C PHE A 501 -40.59 -9.40 1.24
N GLU A 502 -41.19 -8.28 1.63
CA GLU A 502 -42.25 -8.26 2.64
C GLU A 502 -43.45 -9.14 2.20
N ALA A 503 -43.90 -9.00 0.94
CA ALA A 503 -44.94 -9.86 0.37
C ALA A 503 -44.52 -11.35 0.28
N ALA A 504 -43.23 -11.64 0.26
CA ALA A 504 -42.67 -12.99 0.32
C ALA A 504 -42.47 -13.51 1.77
N GLY A 505 -42.96 -12.78 2.77
CA GLY A 505 -42.94 -13.15 4.19
C GLY A 505 -41.65 -12.77 4.92
N PHE A 506 -40.86 -11.83 4.39
CA PHE A 506 -39.65 -11.35 5.04
C PHE A 506 -39.97 -10.19 5.99
N ALA A 507 -39.29 -10.17 7.14
CA ALA A 507 -39.21 -8.98 7.97
C ALA A 507 -38.13 -8.03 7.41
N ILE A 508 -38.50 -6.79 7.11
CA ILE A 508 -37.54 -5.76 6.68
C ILE A 508 -36.80 -5.23 7.92
N VAL A 509 -35.47 -5.30 7.92
CA VAL A 509 -34.64 -4.93 9.05
C VAL A 509 -33.49 -4.01 8.63
N TYR A 510 -33.16 -3.06 9.49
CA TYR A 510 -32.02 -2.14 9.33
C TYR A 510 -31.02 -2.41 10.47
N PRO A 511 -29.90 -3.11 10.23
CA PRO A 511 -28.97 -3.52 11.28
C PRO A 511 -28.48 -2.34 12.15
N GLU A 512 -28.35 -1.14 11.56
CA GLU A 512 -27.97 0.09 12.26
C GLU A 512 -28.93 0.51 13.39
N ASP A 513 -30.15 0.00 13.42
CA ASP A 513 -31.14 0.29 14.45
C ASP A 513 -31.02 -0.63 15.69
N TYR A 514 -30.16 -1.65 15.62
CA TYR A 514 -30.03 -2.69 16.64
C TYR A 514 -28.64 -2.71 17.28
N ALA A 515 -28.58 -2.98 18.58
CA ALA A 515 -27.30 -3.24 19.24
C ALA A 515 -26.71 -4.57 18.73
N TYR A 516 -25.39 -4.74 18.86
CA TYR A 516 -24.71 -5.90 18.29
C TYR A 516 -25.22 -7.27 18.77
N PRO A 517 -25.52 -7.49 20.07
CA PRO A 517 -26.15 -8.73 20.52
C PRO A 517 -27.54 -8.97 19.90
N ASP A 518 -28.30 -7.90 19.65
CA ASP A 518 -29.62 -7.98 19.02
C ASP A 518 -29.50 -8.34 17.54
N GLN A 519 -28.47 -7.82 16.85
CA GLN A 519 -28.13 -8.25 15.49
C GLN A 519 -27.76 -9.74 15.46
N ARG A 520 -26.95 -10.22 16.42
CA ARG A 520 -26.65 -11.65 16.54
C ARG A 520 -27.94 -12.47 16.69
N ALA A 521 -28.84 -12.07 17.61
CA ALA A 521 -30.09 -12.79 17.83
C ALA A 521 -31.00 -12.80 16.59
N LEU A 522 -31.07 -11.67 15.88
CA LEU A 522 -31.85 -11.51 14.66
C LEU A 522 -31.37 -12.43 13.52
N PHE A 523 -30.06 -12.50 13.31
CA PHE A 523 -29.48 -13.31 12.23
C PHE A 523 -29.43 -14.80 12.59
N ALA A 524 -29.10 -15.16 13.83
CA ALA A 524 -28.90 -16.56 14.24
C ALA A 524 -30.17 -17.45 14.13
N GLN A 525 -31.36 -16.86 14.17
CA GLN A 525 -32.63 -17.57 13.98
C GLN A 525 -33.06 -17.69 12.50
N ALA A 526 -32.40 -16.97 11.59
CA ALA A 526 -32.88 -16.85 10.21
C ALA A 526 -32.51 -18.08 9.39
N ASP A 527 -33.48 -18.65 8.69
CA ASP A 527 -33.28 -19.71 7.70
C ASP A 527 -32.95 -19.10 6.32
N VAL A 528 -33.50 -17.91 6.04
CA VAL A 528 -33.25 -17.17 4.80
C VAL A 528 -32.95 -15.71 5.09
N ILE A 529 -31.78 -15.26 4.65
CA ILE A 529 -31.31 -13.89 4.79
C ILE A 529 -31.20 -13.29 3.39
N ALA A 530 -32.06 -12.34 3.06
CA ALA A 530 -31.93 -11.54 1.86
C ALA A 530 -31.44 -10.13 2.21
N GLY A 531 -30.85 -9.38 1.28
CA GLY A 531 -30.55 -7.98 1.54
C GLY A 531 -29.62 -7.33 0.53
N PHE A 532 -29.34 -6.04 0.76
CA PHE A 532 -28.42 -5.29 -0.10
C PHE A 532 -26.95 -5.56 0.25
N GLY A 533 -26.12 -5.80 -0.77
CA GLY A 533 -24.69 -6.07 -0.60
C GLY A 533 -23.94 -4.99 0.17
N GLY A 534 -23.11 -5.41 1.13
CA GLY A 534 -22.36 -4.56 2.03
C GLY A 534 -22.31 -5.07 3.47
N SER A 535 -21.71 -4.27 4.35
CA SER A 535 -21.40 -4.69 5.72
C SER A 535 -22.61 -5.00 6.60
N GLY A 536 -23.82 -4.57 6.24
CA GLY A 536 -25.04 -4.99 6.93
C GLY A 536 -25.28 -6.50 6.83
N MET A 537 -24.80 -7.14 5.76
CA MET A 537 -24.92 -8.57 5.56
C MET A 537 -23.92 -9.39 6.38
N PHE A 538 -22.85 -8.79 6.93
CA PHE A 538 -21.74 -9.57 7.51
C PHE A 538 -22.14 -10.34 8.77
N SER A 539 -23.21 -9.93 9.46
CA SER A 539 -23.80 -10.67 10.58
C SER A 539 -24.38 -12.03 10.16
N MET A 540 -24.45 -12.35 8.86
CA MET A 540 -24.72 -13.72 8.36
C MET A 540 -23.73 -14.76 8.90
N MET A 541 -22.55 -14.35 9.38
CA MET A 541 -21.60 -15.23 10.07
C MET A 541 -22.22 -15.93 11.28
N PHE A 542 -23.28 -15.39 11.89
CA PHE A 542 -24.01 -16.02 12.99
C PHE A 542 -25.08 -17.03 12.55
N ALA A 543 -25.24 -17.24 11.23
CA ALA A 543 -26.28 -18.08 10.65
C ALA A 543 -25.68 -19.07 9.63
N PRO A 544 -24.81 -20.02 10.04
CA PRO A 544 -24.09 -20.93 9.13
C PRO A 544 -24.99 -21.81 8.26
N HIS A 545 -26.24 -22.05 8.67
CA HIS A 545 -27.20 -22.86 7.92
C HIS A 545 -28.12 -22.05 7.01
N ALA A 546 -28.09 -20.71 7.10
CA ALA A 546 -29.00 -19.88 6.35
C ALA A 546 -28.66 -19.88 4.85
N ARG A 547 -29.70 -19.88 4.01
CA ARG A 547 -29.56 -19.46 2.62
C ARG A 547 -29.48 -17.95 2.56
N VAL A 548 -28.55 -17.42 1.76
CA VAL A 548 -28.30 -15.99 1.64
C VAL A 548 -28.59 -15.50 0.23
N VAL A 549 -29.32 -14.39 0.12
CA VAL A 549 -29.62 -13.71 -1.15
C VAL A 549 -29.06 -12.28 -1.08
N ILE A 550 -28.14 -11.95 -1.98
CA ILE A 550 -27.51 -10.63 -2.05
C ILE A 550 -27.99 -9.89 -3.29
N ILE A 551 -28.56 -8.71 -3.11
CA ILE A 551 -28.90 -7.80 -4.19
C ILE A 551 -27.84 -6.69 -4.23
N ALA A 552 -27.17 -6.53 -5.37
CA ALA A 552 -26.13 -5.53 -5.51
C ALA A 552 -26.00 -5.05 -6.96
N GLY A 553 -25.45 -3.84 -7.16
CA GLY A 553 -25.11 -3.35 -8.49
C GLY A 553 -23.96 -4.14 -9.12
N ASN A 554 -24.00 -4.32 -10.44
CA ASN A 554 -23.00 -5.03 -11.25
C ASN A 554 -21.59 -4.37 -11.31
N SER A 555 -21.33 -3.34 -10.50
CA SER A 555 -19.99 -2.77 -10.27
C SER A 555 -19.47 -3.03 -8.84
N TYR A 556 -20.24 -3.73 -8.01
CA TYR A 556 -19.86 -4.10 -6.65
C TYR A 556 -18.82 -5.24 -6.63
N ARG A 557 -17.57 -4.92 -6.28
CA ARG A 557 -16.43 -5.85 -6.34
C ARG A 557 -15.86 -6.22 -4.96
N ALA A 558 -16.65 -6.16 -3.89
CA ALA A 558 -16.20 -6.71 -2.61
C ALA A 558 -16.62 -8.18 -2.53
N ALA A 559 -15.81 -9.00 -1.87
CA ALA A 559 -16.02 -10.44 -1.75
C ALA A 559 -16.27 -10.87 -0.31
N ASN A 560 -16.59 -9.95 0.61
CA ASN A 560 -16.71 -10.28 2.03
C ASN A 560 -17.83 -11.30 2.27
N GLU A 561 -18.99 -11.14 1.64
CA GLU A 561 -20.12 -12.04 1.80
C GLU A 561 -19.82 -13.44 1.22
N GLU A 562 -19.18 -13.52 0.06
CA GLU A 562 -18.67 -14.78 -0.52
C GLU A 562 -17.62 -15.44 0.40
N LEU A 563 -16.68 -14.66 0.96
CA LEU A 563 -15.67 -15.18 1.87
C LEU A 563 -16.29 -15.64 3.20
N ILE A 564 -17.24 -14.90 3.76
CA ILE A 564 -17.97 -15.35 4.94
C ILE A 564 -18.70 -16.66 4.63
N ALA A 565 -19.44 -16.73 3.52
CA ALA A 565 -20.13 -17.95 3.10
C ALA A 565 -19.17 -19.14 2.86
N ALA A 566 -18.00 -18.89 2.26
CA ALA A 566 -17.01 -19.91 2.00
C ALA A 566 -16.51 -20.58 3.29
N ALA A 567 -16.26 -19.81 4.35
CA ALA A 567 -15.83 -20.36 5.64
C ALA A 567 -17.02 -20.86 6.51
N ASN A 568 -18.19 -20.24 6.39
CA ASN A 568 -19.34 -20.49 7.27
C ASN A 568 -20.29 -21.59 6.74
N GLY A 569 -20.15 -21.99 5.48
CA GLY A 569 -20.98 -23.04 4.87
C GLY A 569 -22.29 -22.56 4.25
N ASN A 570 -22.49 -21.25 4.09
CA ASN A 570 -23.72 -20.70 3.52
C ASN A 570 -23.85 -20.99 2.02
N GLU A 571 -25.08 -21.24 1.56
CA GLU A 571 -25.46 -21.14 0.16
C GLU A 571 -25.83 -19.69 -0.14
N ILE A 572 -25.04 -19.00 -0.99
CA ILE A 572 -25.23 -17.59 -1.32
C ILE A 572 -25.61 -17.40 -2.80
N HIS A 573 -26.64 -16.59 -3.05
CA HIS A 573 -27.10 -16.21 -4.38
C HIS A 573 -26.96 -14.70 -4.58
N TYR A 574 -26.10 -14.28 -5.50
CA TYR A 574 -26.02 -12.89 -5.94
C TYR A 574 -27.01 -12.61 -7.07
N PHE A 575 -27.75 -11.51 -6.95
CA PHE A 575 -28.59 -10.96 -8.00
C PHE A 575 -28.07 -9.58 -8.39
N TRP A 576 -27.60 -9.46 -9.63
CA TRP A 576 -26.91 -8.26 -10.10
C TRP A 576 -27.89 -7.27 -10.74
N GLY A 577 -28.09 -6.13 -10.08
CA GLY A 577 -28.75 -4.95 -10.63
C GLY A 577 -27.81 -4.12 -11.50
N ARG A 578 -28.36 -3.23 -12.33
CA ARG A 578 -27.57 -2.37 -13.21
C ARG A 578 -27.05 -1.14 -12.46
N SER A 579 -25.73 -1.01 -12.34
CA SER A 579 -25.10 0.19 -11.76
C SER A 579 -25.28 1.41 -12.66
N LEU A 580 -25.46 2.60 -12.09
CA LEU A 580 -25.54 3.85 -12.86
C LEU A 580 -24.21 4.23 -13.52
N VAL A 581 -23.09 3.96 -12.84
CA VAL A 581 -21.73 4.07 -13.37
C VAL A 581 -21.18 2.66 -13.56
N GLN A 582 -20.93 2.29 -14.81
CA GLN A 582 -20.36 1.00 -15.17
C GLN A 582 -18.85 0.98 -14.94
N ASN A 583 -18.31 -0.23 -14.71
CA ASN A 583 -16.87 -0.47 -14.72
C ASN A 583 -16.48 -1.33 -15.93
N ASP A 584 -16.18 -0.67 -17.04
CA ASP A 584 -15.87 -1.32 -18.32
C ASP A 584 -14.42 -1.83 -18.40
N THR A 585 -13.69 -1.82 -17.28
CA THR A 585 -12.30 -2.27 -17.22
C THR A 585 -12.14 -3.36 -16.16
N GLU A 586 -11.11 -4.19 -16.33
CA GLU A 586 -10.69 -5.16 -15.30
C GLU A 586 -10.11 -4.47 -14.05
N ARG A 587 -9.79 -3.16 -14.13
CA ARG A 587 -9.22 -2.42 -13.01
C ARG A 587 -10.31 -1.98 -12.04
N TYR A 588 -9.94 -1.88 -10.76
CA TYR A 588 -10.80 -1.32 -9.75
C TYR A 588 -11.09 0.16 -10.02
N SER A 589 -12.36 0.54 -10.00
CA SER A 589 -12.83 1.93 -10.07
C SER A 589 -13.60 2.26 -8.79
N ALA A 590 -13.06 3.16 -7.97
CA ALA A 590 -13.71 3.59 -6.72
C ALA A 590 -15.07 4.26 -6.99
N THR A 591 -15.20 4.97 -8.10
CA THR A 591 -16.45 5.63 -8.52
C THR A 591 -17.50 4.60 -8.91
N ALA A 592 -17.17 3.66 -9.79
CA ALA A 592 -18.10 2.60 -10.19
C ALA A 592 -18.46 1.69 -9.02
N PHE A 593 -17.50 1.34 -8.17
CA PHE A 593 -17.74 0.55 -6.96
C PHE A 593 -18.73 1.21 -5.99
N ARG A 594 -18.75 2.54 -5.93
CA ARG A 594 -19.68 3.32 -5.08
C ARG A 594 -20.99 3.66 -5.77
N SER A 595 -21.14 3.31 -7.05
CA SER A 595 -22.31 3.66 -7.85
C SER A 595 -23.58 3.10 -7.24
N ASP A 596 -24.62 3.91 -7.26
CA ASP A 596 -25.99 3.46 -7.08
C ASP A 596 -26.40 2.56 -8.25
N PHE A 597 -27.50 1.84 -8.10
CA PHE A 597 -27.97 0.85 -9.06
C PHE A 597 -29.49 0.72 -9.07
N THR A 598 -30.02 0.13 -10.14
CA THR A 598 -31.44 -0.25 -10.25
C THR A 598 -31.55 -1.76 -10.30
N PHE A 599 -32.49 -2.34 -9.54
CA PHE A 599 -32.74 -3.78 -9.54
C PHE A 599 -34.00 -4.11 -10.34
N ASP A 600 -33.87 -4.96 -11.37
CA ASP A 600 -34.99 -5.36 -12.22
C ASP A 600 -35.72 -6.55 -11.62
N LEU A 601 -36.67 -6.28 -10.73
CA LEU A 601 -37.49 -7.31 -10.07
C LEU A 601 -38.27 -8.17 -11.07
N ALA A 602 -38.75 -7.57 -12.16
CA ALA A 602 -39.55 -8.28 -13.15
C ALA A 602 -38.69 -9.32 -13.91
N ALA A 603 -37.45 -8.95 -14.24
CA ALA A 603 -36.52 -9.86 -14.90
C ALA A 603 -36.12 -11.05 -14.00
N TYR A 604 -35.96 -10.84 -12.69
CA TYR A 604 -35.50 -11.87 -11.76
C TYR A 604 -36.61 -12.60 -10.97
N ASP A 605 -37.90 -12.26 -11.14
CA ASP A 605 -38.99 -12.80 -10.30
C ASP A 605 -39.03 -14.33 -10.28
N ALA A 606 -38.90 -14.98 -11.45
CA ALA A 606 -38.96 -16.44 -11.54
C ALA A 606 -37.80 -17.11 -10.77
N GLU A 607 -36.59 -16.58 -10.90
CA GLU A 607 -35.38 -17.07 -10.23
C GLU A 607 -35.41 -16.79 -8.73
N LEU A 608 -35.81 -15.58 -8.31
CA LEU A 608 -36.02 -15.23 -6.91
C LEU A 608 -37.04 -16.17 -6.26
N ARG A 609 -38.21 -16.38 -6.88
CA ARG A 609 -39.18 -17.34 -6.35
C ARG A 609 -38.64 -18.77 -6.28
N ALA A 610 -37.79 -19.19 -7.22
CA ALA A 610 -37.17 -20.52 -7.15
C ALA A 610 -36.21 -20.65 -5.96
N VAL A 611 -35.36 -19.64 -5.75
CA VAL A 611 -34.39 -19.58 -4.65
C VAL A 611 -35.07 -19.46 -3.29
N LEU A 612 -36.19 -18.72 -3.19
CA LEU A 612 -36.91 -18.46 -1.93
C LEU A 612 -37.90 -19.57 -1.51
N ARG A 613 -38.17 -20.56 -2.38
CA ARG A 613 -39.13 -21.66 -2.13
C ARG A 613 -38.50 -22.91 -1.51
N ARG A 614 -37.23 -23.14 -1.77
CA ARG A 614 -36.44 -24.23 -1.16
C ARG A 614 -35.88 -23.77 0.17
#